data_AF-A0A3C0UJK9-F1
#
_entry.id   AF-A0A3C0UJK9-F1
#
_cell.length_a   1.000
_cell.length_b   1.000
_cell.length_c   1.000
_cell.angle_alpha   90.00
_cell.angle_beta   90.00
_cell.angle_gamma   90.00
#
_symmetry.space_group_name_H-M   'P 1'
#
loop_
_entity.id
_entity.type
_entity.pdbx_description
1 polymer ?
#
loop_
_entity_poly.entity_id
_entity_poly.type
_entity_poly.pdbx_seq_one_letter_code
_entity_poly.pdbx_strand_id
1 'polypeptide(L)'
;GFCTVNIEAIMAEYLRHTYGLQKIAIVDTDVHHCDGTQDIFYHDPDTLFISFHQDGRTLYPGTGFMEEMGSPNAFGSTINIPLPPGTGDEGLHYVLDNLILPMLADFEPEVI
;
A
#
# COMPACT_ATOMS: atom_id res chain seq x y z
N GLY A 1 0.78 12.88 -8.11
CA GLY A 1 -0.03 14.07 -8.45
C GLY A 1 -0.08 14.36 -9.94
N PHE A 2 -0.65 13.44 -10.72
CA PHE A 2 -1.13 13.63 -12.11
C PHE A 2 -2.28 12.65 -12.42
N CYS A 3 -2.88 12.08 -11.37
CA CYS A 3 -3.92 11.06 -11.45
C CYS A 3 -5.27 11.74 -11.32
N THR A 4 -6.16 11.59 -12.31
CA THR A 4 -7.54 12.12 -12.24
C THR A 4 -8.50 11.11 -11.62
N VAL A 5 -8.18 9.83 -11.73
CA VAL A 5 -8.96 8.70 -11.24
C VAL A 5 -7.99 7.67 -10.68
N ASN A 6 -8.36 7.02 -9.58
CA ASN A 6 -7.61 5.90 -9.01
C ASN A 6 -8.06 4.59 -9.70
N ILE A 7 -7.28 4.10 -10.66
CA ILE A 7 -7.67 2.97 -11.50
C ILE A 7 -7.53 1.64 -10.75
N GLU A 8 -6.57 1.57 -9.83
CA GLU A 8 -6.28 0.43 -8.96
C GLU A 8 -7.45 0.18 -8.01
N ALA A 9 -7.93 1.23 -7.33
CA ALA A 9 -9.10 1.14 -6.46
C ALA A 9 -10.37 0.74 -7.23
N ILE A 10 -10.57 1.28 -8.44
CA ILE A 10 -11.69 0.87 -9.30
C ILE A 10 -11.58 -0.61 -9.67
N MET A 11 -10.39 -1.09 -10.00
CA MET A 11 -10.19 -2.50 -10.34
C MET A 11 -10.45 -3.40 -9.13
N ALA A 12 -9.95 -3.05 -7.94
CA ALA A 12 -10.16 -3.81 -6.72
C ALA A 12 -11.66 -3.97 -6.40
N GLU A 13 -12.41 -2.86 -6.45
CA GLU A 13 -13.87 -2.90 -6.23
C GLU A 13 -14.59 -3.65 -7.36
N TYR A 14 -14.16 -3.50 -8.61
CA TYR A 14 -14.71 -4.29 -9.72
C TYR A 14 -14.51 -5.80 -9.51
N LEU A 15 -13.34 -6.22 -9.02
CA LEU A 15 -13.03 -7.61 -8.74
C LEU A 15 -13.90 -8.17 -7.60
N ARG A 16 -14.08 -7.38 -6.52
CA ARG A 16 -15.00 -7.69 -5.43
C ARG A 16 -16.42 -7.90 -5.92
N HIS A 17 -16.94 -6.93 -6.67
CA HIS A 17 -18.32 -6.96 -7.14
C HIS A 17 -18.59 -8.07 -8.17
N THR A 18 -17.64 -8.34 -9.06
CA THR A 18 -17.86 -9.23 -10.21
C THR A 18 -17.49 -10.68 -9.91
N TYR A 19 -16.42 -10.90 -9.15
CA TYR A 19 -15.85 -12.22 -8.89
C TYR A 19 -15.92 -12.64 -7.42
N GLY A 20 -16.32 -11.74 -6.52
CA GLY A 20 -16.47 -12.04 -5.10
C GLY A 20 -15.16 -12.10 -4.31
N LEU A 21 -14.03 -11.74 -4.93
CA LEU A 21 -12.71 -11.70 -4.28
C LEU A 21 -12.71 -10.60 -3.22
N GLN A 22 -12.63 -10.93 -1.93
CA GLN A 22 -12.70 -9.95 -0.85
C GLN A 22 -11.31 -9.53 -0.37
N LYS A 23 -10.40 -10.49 -0.19
CA LYS A 23 -9.05 -10.27 0.33
C LYS A 23 -8.10 -9.86 -0.79
N ILE A 24 -7.87 -8.55 -0.92
CA ILE A 24 -7.03 -7.97 -1.97
C ILE A 24 -5.78 -7.38 -1.32
N ALA A 25 -4.60 -7.62 -1.88
CA ALA A 25 -3.42 -6.86 -1.52
C ALA A 25 -3.09 -5.85 -2.63
N ILE A 26 -2.68 -4.65 -2.25
CA ILE A 26 -2.17 -3.64 -3.18
C ILE A 26 -0.75 -3.32 -2.73
N VAL A 27 0.22 -3.62 -3.60
CA VAL A 27 1.64 -3.32 -3.35
C VAL A 27 2.07 -2.21 -4.30
N ASP A 28 2.14 -0.99 -3.77
CA ASP A 28 2.57 0.18 -4.53
C ASP A 28 4.10 0.35 -4.44
N THR A 29 4.72 0.31 -5.63
CA THR A 29 6.17 0.42 -5.81
C THR A 29 6.60 1.76 -6.43
N ASP A 30 5.67 2.71 -6.62
CA ASP A 30 6.02 4.07 -7.04
C ASP A 30 6.85 4.76 -5.96
N VAL A 31 7.75 5.65 -6.37
CA VAL A 31 8.63 6.37 -5.44
C VAL A 31 7.86 7.37 -4.57
N HIS A 32 6.66 7.78 -4.99
CA HIS A 32 5.77 8.66 -4.23
C HIS A 32 4.75 7.84 -3.46
N HIS A 33 4.36 8.31 -2.27
CA HIS A 33 3.29 7.68 -1.52
C HIS A 33 1.96 7.69 -2.31
N CYS A 34 1.28 6.56 -2.33
CA CYS A 34 -0.02 6.36 -2.98
C CYS A 34 -1.18 6.75 -2.05
N ASP A 35 -1.19 8.04 -1.70
CA ASP A 35 -2.15 8.68 -0.81
C ASP A 35 -3.62 8.38 -1.15
N GLY A 36 -3.98 8.45 -2.44
CA GLY A 36 -5.34 8.18 -2.88
C GLY A 36 -5.83 6.76 -2.62
N THR A 37 -4.99 5.74 -2.81
CA THR A 37 -5.37 4.33 -2.57
C THR A 37 -5.44 4.06 -1.08
N GLN A 38 -4.47 4.58 -0.32
CA GLN A 38 -4.51 4.52 1.14
C GLN A 38 -5.83 5.07 1.67
N ASP A 39 -6.21 6.30 1.30
CA ASP A 39 -7.41 6.97 1.83
C ASP A 39 -8.70 6.18 1.57
N ILE A 40 -8.81 5.56 0.38
CA ILE A 40 -9.99 4.77 0.00
C ILE A 40 -10.12 3.51 0.87
N PHE A 41 -9.01 2.82 1.12
CA PHE A 41 -9.01 1.53 1.83
C PHE A 41 -8.60 1.63 3.31
N TYR A 42 -8.36 2.83 3.83
CA TYR A 42 -7.87 3.04 5.20
C TYR A 42 -8.74 2.40 6.30
N HIS A 43 -10.03 2.24 6.00
CA HIS A 43 -11.03 1.66 6.91
C HIS A 43 -11.38 0.21 6.58
N ASP A 44 -10.76 -0.39 5.57
CA ASP A 44 -11.10 -1.70 5.04
C ASP A 44 -10.16 -2.78 5.59
N PRO A 45 -10.64 -3.74 6.41
CA PRO A 45 -9.81 -4.83 6.93
C PRO A 45 -9.50 -5.90 5.88
N ASP A 46 -10.23 -5.94 4.77
CA ASP A 46 -10.09 -6.95 3.72
C ASP A 46 -9.16 -6.47 2.59
N THR A 47 -8.59 -5.27 2.70
CA THR A 47 -7.55 -4.77 1.79
C THR A 47 -6.23 -4.57 2.53
N LEU A 48 -5.18 -5.29 2.15
CA LEU A 48 -3.82 -5.00 2.61
C LEU A 48 -3.16 -4.02 1.64
N PHE A 49 -3.04 -2.76 2.05
CA PHE A 49 -2.30 -1.74 1.32
C PHE A 49 -0.87 -1.64 1.84
N ILE A 50 0.11 -1.79 0.93
CA ILE A 50 1.53 -1.62 1.21
C ILE A 50 2.08 -0.58 0.23
N SER A 51 2.76 0.44 0.74
CA SER A 51 3.50 1.40 -0.08
C SER A 51 4.91 1.58 0.46
N PHE A 52 5.92 1.36 -0.39
CA PHE A 52 7.32 1.67 -0.08
C PHE A 52 7.80 2.77 -1.03
N HIS A 53 7.98 3.94 -0.45
CA HIS A 53 8.17 5.20 -1.17
C HIS A 53 9.25 6.03 -0.48
N GLN A 54 9.78 7.06 -1.13
CA GLN A 54 10.68 7.98 -0.45
C GLN A 54 9.91 8.80 0.59
N ASP A 55 10.48 8.95 1.79
CA ASP A 55 9.85 9.63 2.93
C ASP A 55 9.21 10.97 2.53
N GLY A 56 7.93 11.13 2.87
CA GLY A 56 7.12 12.31 2.55
C GLY A 56 7.69 13.63 3.09
N ARG A 57 8.55 13.62 4.10
CA ARG A 57 9.28 14.84 4.54
C ARG A 57 10.22 15.39 3.48
N THR A 58 10.60 14.55 2.51
CA THR A 58 11.62 14.83 1.49
C THR A 58 11.10 14.73 0.06
N LEU A 59 9.92 14.15 -0.15
CA LEU A 59 9.30 14.01 -1.47
C LEU A 59 7.79 14.28 -1.43
N TYR A 60 7.27 14.76 -2.55
CA TYR A 60 5.83 14.79 -2.80
C TYR A 60 5.23 13.37 -2.60
N PRO A 61 3.99 13.20 -2.09
CA PRO A 61 3.00 14.22 -1.74
C PRO A 61 3.12 14.82 -0.33
N GLY A 62 4.06 14.35 0.50
CA GLY A 62 4.16 14.79 1.88
C GLY A 62 3.37 13.97 2.90
N THR A 63 2.90 12.78 2.52
CA THR A 63 2.14 11.82 3.34
C THR A 63 2.81 10.44 3.33
N GLY A 64 2.21 9.44 3.98
CA GLY A 64 2.74 8.07 3.99
C GLY A 64 3.62 7.79 5.20
N PHE A 65 3.25 8.32 6.37
CA PHE A 65 4.04 8.10 7.58
C PHE A 65 3.77 6.71 8.19
N MET A 66 4.76 6.17 8.87
CA MET A 66 4.74 4.82 9.45
C MET A 66 3.61 4.65 10.48
N GLU A 67 3.17 5.73 11.12
CA GLU A 67 2.10 5.73 12.11
C GLU A 67 0.68 5.63 11.51
N GLU A 68 0.55 5.82 10.19
CA GLU A 68 -0.71 5.71 9.44
C GLU A 68 -1.03 4.23 9.16
N MET A 69 -1.45 3.50 10.20
CA MET A 69 -1.60 2.03 10.18
C MET A 69 -3.04 1.55 9.92
N GLY A 70 -3.86 2.36 9.26
CA GLY A 70 -5.28 2.09 9.07
C GLY A 70 -6.12 2.50 10.28
N SER A 71 -7.43 2.35 10.14
CA SER A 71 -8.39 2.73 11.18
C SER A 71 -8.50 1.68 12.29
N PRO A 72 -9.16 1.97 13.43
CA PRO A 72 -9.30 1.00 14.52
C PRO A 72 -9.90 -0.36 14.12
N ASN A 73 -10.76 -0.41 13.09
CA ASN A 73 -11.37 -1.65 12.60
C ASN A 73 -10.55 -2.34 11.49
N ALA A 74 -9.49 -1.70 11.01
CA ALA A 74 -8.62 -2.15 9.95
C ALA A 74 -7.14 -1.94 10.34
N PHE A 75 -6.84 -2.04 11.63
CA PHE A 75 -5.52 -1.74 12.15
C PHE A 75 -4.52 -2.77 11.62
N GLY A 76 -3.43 -2.28 11.02
CA GLY A 76 -2.42 -3.11 10.37
C GLY A 76 -2.74 -3.47 8.92
N SER A 77 -3.82 -2.96 8.33
CA SER A 77 -4.12 -3.15 6.90
C SER A 77 -3.48 -2.11 5.98
N THR A 78 -2.95 -1.01 6.54
CA THR A 78 -2.18 0.02 5.83
C THR A 78 -0.74 0.01 6.32
N ILE A 79 0.21 -0.26 5.43
CA ILE A 79 1.63 -0.40 5.74
C ILE A 79 2.44 0.59 4.90
N ASN A 80 2.86 1.67 5.54
CA ASN A 80 3.76 2.64 4.93
C ASN A 80 5.21 2.37 5.31
N ILE A 81 6.07 2.32 4.30
CA ILE A 81 7.50 2.12 4.45
C ILE A 81 8.21 3.35 3.86
N PRO A 82 8.31 4.46 4.62
CA PRO A 82 9.00 5.66 4.17
C PRO A 82 10.52 5.42 4.18
N LEU A 83 11.13 5.48 2.98
CA LEU A 83 12.54 5.20 2.76
C LEU A 83 13.36 6.49 2.67
N PRO A 84 14.62 6.51 3.17
CA PRO A 84 15.50 7.65 3.00
C PRO A 84 15.77 7.96 1.52
N PRO A 85 15.97 9.24 1.15
CA PRO A 85 16.41 9.61 -0.19
C PRO A 85 17.68 8.86 -0.61
N GLY A 86 17.69 8.36 -1.84
CA GLY A 86 18.82 7.59 -2.39
C GLY A 86 18.84 6.11 -2.00
N THR A 87 17.78 5.58 -1.37
CA THR A 87 17.62 4.14 -1.22
C THR A 87 17.57 3.48 -2.60
N GLY A 88 18.53 2.59 -2.87
CA GLY A 88 18.64 1.84 -4.11
C GLY A 88 18.28 0.37 -3.94
N ASP A 89 18.68 -0.44 -4.92
CA ASP A 89 18.28 -1.85 -5.07
C ASP A 89 18.47 -2.68 -3.79
N GLU A 90 19.61 -2.57 -3.10
CA GLU A 90 19.87 -3.34 -1.87
C GLU A 90 18.83 -3.05 -0.78
N GLY A 91 18.47 -1.78 -0.59
CA GLY A 91 17.45 -1.39 0.39
C GLY A 91 16.06 -1.83 -0.03
N LEU A 92 15.73 -1.71 -1.32
CA LEU A 92 14.43 -2.16 -1.86
C LEU A 92 14.26 -3.68 -1.72
N HIS A 93 15.29 -4.46 -2.09
CA HIS A 93 15.29 -5.91 -1.92
C HIS A 93 15.20 -6.31 -0.45
N TYR A 94 15.93 -5.63 0.44
CA TYR A 94 15.84 -5.91 1.87
C TYR A 94 14.41 -5.75 2.40
N VAL A 95 13.73 -4.65 2.03
CA VAL A 95 12.33 -4.39 2.41
C VAL A 95 11.39 -5.42 1.80
N LEU A 96 11.56 -5.75 0.52
CA LEU A 96 10.75 -6.74 -0.16
C LEU A 96 10.84 -8.10 0.53
N ASP A 97 12.05 -8.59 0.75
CA ASP A 97 12.31 -9.95 1.23
C ASP A 97 11.98 -10.13 2.72
N ASN A 98 12.22 -9.10 3.54
CA ASN A 98 12.12 -9.21 4.99
C ASN A 98 10.84 -8.60 5.58
N LEU A 99 10.05 -7.86 4.78
CA LEU A 99 8.82 -7.22 5.25
C LEU A 99 7.65 -7.52 4.32
N ILE A 100 7.72 -7.12 3.05
CA ILE A 100 6.55 -7.18 2.14
C ILE A 100 6.15 -8.63 1.84
N LEU A 101 7.08 -9.48 1.42
CA LEU A 101 6.78 -10.88 1.09
C LEU A 101 6.25 -11.68 2.30
N PRO A 102 6.85 -11.56 3.51
CA PRO A 102 6.28 -12.16 4.71
C PRO A 102 4.85 -11.67 5.02
N MET A 103 4.57 -10.37 4.87
CA MET A 103 3.23 -9.82 5.13
C MET A 103 2.20 -10.33 4.13
N LEU A 104 2.55 -10.43 2.85
CA LEU A 104 1.68 -11.03 1.83
C LEU A 104 1.41 -12.51 2.12
N ALA A 105 2.42 -13.25 2.59
CA ALA A 105 2.27 -14.64 2.96
C ALA A 105 1.34 -14.84 4.17
N ASP A 106 1.40 -13.94 5.16
CA ASP A 106 0.50 -13.96 6.34
C ASP A 106 -0.92 -13.50 5.99
N PHE A 107 -1.04 -12.48 5.14
CA PHE A 107 -2.33 -11.95 4.72
C PHE A 107 -3.06 -12.88 3.75
N GLU A 108 -2.39 -13.78 3.02
CA GLU A 108 -3.00 -14.70 2.06
C GLU A 108 -4.05 -14.04 1.14
N PRO A 109 -3.64 -13.05 0.31
CA PRO A 109 -4.55 -12.37 -0.61
C PRO A 109 -5.04 -13.33 -1.71
N GLU A 110 -6.27 -13.12 -2.16
CA GLU A 110 -6.83 -13.81 -3.31
C GLU A 110 -6.29 -13.25 -4.64
N VAL A 111 -5.84 -11.99 -4.61
CA VAL A 111 -5.20 -11.28 -5.72
C VAL A 111 -4.27 -10.18 -5.19
N ILE A 112 -3.16 -9.96 -5.90
CA ILE A 112 -2.18 -8.89 -5.68
C ILE A 112 -2.12 -8.06 -6.96
#